data_AF-A0A1Q8KNP5-F1
#
_entry.id   AF-A0A1Q8KNP5-F1
#
_cell.length_a   1.000
_cell.length_b   1.000
_cell.length_c   1.000
_cell.angle_alpha   90.00
_cell.angle_beta   90.00
_cell.angle_gamma   90.00
#
_symmetry.space_group_name_H-M   'P 1'
#
loop_
_entity.id
_entity.type
_entity.pdbx_description
1 polymer ?
#
loop_
_entity_poly.entity_id
_entity_poly.type
_entity_poly.pdbx_seq_one_letter_code
_entity_poly.pdbx_strand_id
1 'polypeptide(L)'
;MSQALYEITVNALLDRDRPLTAAEWDAAAARVGGNRVPLLLAELDDAGLLDDELLPAAVRQAWAGADDAIDRLGPARWAELFAAAGLPVPPGAAVTDEAAPRITDGRASP
;
A
#
# COMPACT_ATOMS: atom_id res chain seq x y z
N MET A 1 8.13 -18.53 6.32
CA MET A 1 7.62 -18.81 4.97
C MET A 1 8.72 -18.57 3.97
N SER A 2 8.89 -19.42 2.94
CA SER A 2 9.96 -19.24 1.96
C SER A 2 9.62 -18.15 0.94
N GLN A 3 10.65 -17.56 0.32
CA GLN A 3 10.48 -16.61 -0.78
C GLN A 3 9.75 -17.24 -1.98
N ALA A 4 10.11 -18.47 -2.34
CA ALA A 4 9.49 -19.19 -3.45
C ALA A 4 7.97 -19.39 -3.31
N LEU A 5 7.47 -19.62 -2.08
CA LEU A 5 6.02 -19.80 -1.87
C LEU A 5 5.23 -18.50 -2.09
N TYR A 6 5.85 -17.36 -1.79
CA TYR A 6 5.27 -16.05 -2.05
C TYR A 6 5.16 -15.80 -3.56
N GLU A 7 6.26 -15.97 -4.30
CA GLU A 7 6.29 -15.78 -5.75
C GLU A 7 5.28 -16.67 -6.48
N ILE A 8 5.15 -17.94 -6.08
CA ILE A 8 4.12 -18.85 -6.64
C ILE A 8 2.71 -18.31 -6.38
N THR A 9 2.45 -17.77 -5.19
CA THR A 9 1.12 -17.28 -4.81
C THR A 9 0.77 -16.02 -5.60
N VAL A 10 1.72 -15.09 -5.73
CA VAL A 10 1.54 -13.84 -6.49
C VAL A 10 1.31 -14.14 -7.96
N ASN A 11 2.18 -14.93 -8.60
CA ASN A 11 2.06 -15.23 -10.03
C ASN A 11 0.72 -15.89 -10.36
N ALA A 12 0.25 -16.81 -9.50
CA ALA A 12 -1.04 -17.46 -9.68
C ALA A 12 -2.24 -16.49 -9.60
N LEU A 13 -2.09 -15.35 -8.91
CA LEU A 13 -3.12 -14.30 -8.87
C LEU A 13 -3.01 -13.37 -10.07
N LEU A 14 -1.79 -13.02 -10.47
CA LEU A 14 -1.52 -12.17 -11.64
C LEU A 14 -2.01 -12.80 -12.95
N ASP A 15 -1.93 -14.13 -13.08
CA ASP A 15 -2.33 -14.85 -14.30
C ASP A 15 -3.85 -14.87 -14.56
N ARG A 16 -4.69 -14.33 -13.65
CA ARG A 16 -6.15 -14.53 -13.70
C ARG A 16 -6.91 -13.55 -14.60
N ASP A 17 -6.27 -12.45 -15.00
CA ASP A 17 -6.81 -11.41 -15.90
C ASP A 17 -8.22 -10.91 -15.51
N ARG A 18 -8.53 -10.92 -14.20
CA ARG A 18 -9.79 -10.41 -13.65
C ARG A 18 -9.61 -9.89 -12.22
N PRO A 19 -10.47 -8.97 -11.76
CA PRO A 19 -10.46 -8.52 -10.37
C PRO A 19 -10.58 -9.69 -9.37
N LEU A 20 -9.90 -9.54 -8.24
CA LEU A 20 -10.00 -10.47 -7.13
C LEU A 20 -11.34 -10.33 -6.42
N THR A 21 -11.86 -11.45 -5.93
CA THR A 21 -12.92 -11.44 -4.93
C THR A 21 -12.34 -11.26 -3.52
N ALA A 22 -13.15 -10.79 -2.57
CA ALA A 22 -12.74 -10.68 -1.17
C ALA A 22 -12.21 -12.01 -0.58
N ALA A 23 -12.83 -13.14 -0.93
CA ALA A 23 -12.38 -14.45 -0.47
C ALA A 23 -11.01 -14.85 -1.04
N GLU A 24 -10.71 -14.46 -2.27
CA GLU A 24 -9.40 -14.70 -2.90
C GLU A 24 -8.31 -13.86 -2.23
N TRP A 25 -8.62 -12.60 -1.93
CA TRP A 25 -7.76 -11.73 -1.14
C TRP A 25 -7.48 -12.31 0.25
N ASP A 26 -8.51 -12.70 1.00
CA ASP A 26 -8.36 -13.26 2.35
C ASP A 26 -7.49 -14.53 2.34
N ALA A 27 -7.71 -15.41 1.36
CA ALA A 27 -6.93 -16.62 1.19
C ALA A 27 -5.46 -16.30 0.87
N ALA A 28 -5.20 -15.32 0.00
CA ALA A 28 -3.85 -14.90 -0.36
C ALA A 28 -3.13 -14.25 0.82
N ALA A 29 -3.79 -13.33 1.53
CA ALA A 29 -3.25 -12.63 2.70
C ALA A 29 -2.90 -13.61 3.83
N ALA A 30 -3.79 -14.56 4.12
CA ALA A 30 -3.52 -15.63 5.08
C ALA A 30 -2.35 -16.52 4.64
N ARG A 31 -2.24 -16.78 3.34
CA ARG A 31 -1.20 -17.63 2.77
C ARG A 31 0.17 -16.99 2.76
N VAL A 32 0.30 -15.67 2.56
CA VAL A 32 1.61 -14.97 2.54
C VAL A 32 2.08 -14.54 3.93
N GLY A 33 1.15 -14.40 4.87
CA GLY A 33 1.38 -13.97 6.24
C GLY A 33 1.46 -12.45 6.38
N GLY A 34 1.00 -11.93 7.54
CA GLY A 34 0.75 -10.50 7.79
C GLY A 34 1.87 -9.55 7.33
N ASN A 35 3.12 -9.85 7.66
CA ASN A 35 4.29 -9.04 7.29
C ASN A 35 4.57 -8.92 5.78
N ARG A 36 3.95 -9.76 4.94
CA ARG A 36 4.07 -9.71 3.47
C ARG A 36 2.82 -9.20 2.77
N VAL A 37 1.72 -8.98 3.51
CA VAL A 37 0.46 -8.46 2.95
C VAL A 37 0.65 -7.07 2.33
N PRO A 38 1.49 -6.15 2.86
CA PRO A 38 1.75 -4.88 2.17
C PRO A 38 2.35 -5.04 0.77
N LEU A 39 3.33 -5.94 0.60
CA LEU A 39 3.95 -6.18 -0.71
C LEU A 39 2.94 -6.79 -1.69
N LEU A 40 2.15 -7.77 -1.22
CA LEU A 40 1.07 -8.37 -2.01
C LEU A 40 0.05 -7.32 -2.45
N LEU A 41 -0.36 -6.42 -1.55
CA LEU A 41 -1.28 -5.33 -1.85
C LEU A 41 -0.75 -4.46 -3.00
N ALA A 42 0.50 -4.01 -2.90
CA ALA A 42 1.11 -3.15 -3.92
C ALA A 42 1.19 -3.85 -5.29
N GLU A 43 1.62 -5.12 -5.32
CA GLU A 43 1.72 -5.89 -6.56
C GLU A 43 0.36 -6.08 -7.25
N LEU A 44 -0.71 -6.31 -6.48
CA LEU A 44 -2.06 -6.50 -7.03
C LEU A 44 -2.73 -5.18 -7.43
N ASP A 45 -2.44 -4.09 -6.71
CA ASP A 45 -2.87 -2.72 -7.07
C ASP A 45 -2.21 -2.29 -8.39
N ASP A 46 -0.89 -2.47 -8.52
CA ASP A 46 -0.14 -2.16 -9.75
C ASP A 46 -0.64 -2.98 -10.95
N ALA A 47 -1.14 -4.19 -10.71
CA ALA A 47 -1.74 -5.06 -11.71
C ALA A 47 -3.21 -4.74 -12.03
N GLY A 48 -3.83 -3.79 -11.32
CA GLY A 48 -5.24 -3.41 -11.51
C GLY A 48 -6.23 -4.51 -11.10
N LEU A 49 -5.83 -5.40 -10.18
CA LEU A 49 -6.63 -6.56 -9.78
C LEU A 49 -7.48 -6.31 -8.53
N LEU A 50 -7.35 -5.13 -7.92
CA LEU A 50 -8.16 -4.68 -6.80
C LEU A 50 -9.17 -3.65 -7.32
N ASP A 51 -10.45 -3.96 -7.23
CA ASP A 51 -11.50 -3.01 -7.58
C ASP A 51 -11.81 -2.04 -6.43
N ASP A 52 -12.62 -1.04 -6.72
CA ASP A 52 -13.02 0.01 -5.77
C ASP A 52 -13.78 -0.55 -4.55
N GLU A 53 -14.39 -1.73 -4.67
CA GLU A 53 -15.11 -2.38 -3.57
C GLU A 53 -14.14 -3.10 -2.61
N LEU A 54 -13.11 -3.75 -3.16
CA LEU A 54 -12.14 -4.55 -2.40
C LEU A 54 -11.00 -3.70 -1.82
N LEU A 55 -10.53 -2.69 -2.55
CA LEU A 55 -9.36 -1.90 -2.20
C LEU A 55 -9.41 -1.34 -0.75
N PRO A 56 -10.53 -0.77 -0.25
CA PRO A 56 -10.58 -0.26 1.11
C PRO A 56 -10.43 -1.33 2.20
N ALA A 57 -10.91 -2.55 1.95
CA ALA A 57 -10.72 -3.66 2.88
C ALA A 57 -9.27 -4.17 2.86
N ALA A 58 -8.71 -4.32 1.66
CA ALA A 58 -7.34 -4.77 1.46
C ALA A 58 -6.31 -3.84 2.10
N VAL A 59 -6.46 -2.51 1.91
CA VAL A 59 -5.58 -1.49 2.52
C VAL A 59 -5.61 -1.56 4.04
N ARG A 60 -6.79 -1.64 4.66
CA ARG A 60 -6.90 -1.74 6.14
C ARG A 60 -6.25 -3.00 6.68
N GLN A 61 -6.45 -4.13 6.01
CA GLN A 61 -5.88 -5.41 6.43
C GLN A 61 -4.36 -5.43 6.28
N ALA A 62 -3.83 -4.92 5.17
CA ALA A 62 -2.39 -4.83 4.94
C ALA A 62 -1.72 -3.92 5.96
N TRP A 63 -2.34 -2.78 6.28
CA TRP A 63 -1.84 -1.84 7.28
C TRP A 63 -1.81 -2.44 8.69
N ALA A 64 -2.89 -3.12 9.09
CA ALA A 64 -3.01 -3.70 10.42
C ALA A 64 -2.20 -5.01 10.59
N GLY A 65 -1.92 -5.72 9.50
CA GLY A 65 -1.35 -7.06 9.52
C GLY A 65 0.19 -7.11 9.59
N ALA A 66 0.88 -6.03 9.27
CA ALA A 66 2.34 -5.99 9.25
C ALA A 66 2.91 -5.21 10.43
N ASP A 67 3.93 -5.79 11.08
CA ASP A 67 4.82 -5.03 11.94
C ASP A 67 5.58 -4.02 11.07
N ASP A 68 5.63 -2.76 11.52
CA ASP A 68 6.26 -1.65 10.82
C ASP A 68 5.82 -1.56 9.34
N ALA A 69 4.49 -1.58 9.10
CA ALA A 69 3.90 -1.56 7.77
C ALA A 69 4.48 -0.46 6.86
N ILE A 70 4.82 0.70 7.43
CA ILE A 70 5.46 1.82 6.74
C ILE A 70 6.77 1.39 6.07
N ASP A 71 7.61 0.62 6.75
CA ASP A 71 8.93 0.21 6.25
C ASP A 71 8.83 -0.80 5.09
N ARG A 72 7.66 -1.42 4.91
CA ARG A 72 7.43 -2.42 3.85
C ARG A 72 7.24 -1.79 2.47
N LEU A 73 6.59 -0.64 2.38
CA LEU A 73 6.25 0.03 1.11
C LEU A 73 6.78 1.47 1.02
N GLY A 74 7.14 2.07 2.16
CA GLY A 74 7.43 3.48 2.29
C GLY A 74 6.18 4.35 2.51
N PRO A 75 6.32 5.53 3.15
CA PRO A 75 5.19 6.42 3.46
C PRO A 75 4.40 6.86 2.22
N ALA A 76 5.09 7.23 1.14
CA ALA A 76 4.46 7.75 -0.07
C ALA A 76 3.52 6.73 -0.73
N ARG A 77 3.97 5.49 -0.87
CA ARG A 77 3.14 4.42 -1.45
C ARG A 77 1.92 4.13 -0.58
N TRP A 78 2.05 4.19 0.74
CA TRP A 78 0.90 4.09 1.63
C TRP A 78 -0.07 5.26 1.46
N ALA A 79 0.42 6.50 1.36
CA ALA A 79 -0.45 7.66 1.13
C ALA A 79 -1.29 7.51 -0.15
N GLU A 80 -0.68 7.04 -1.23
CA GLU A 80 -1.37 6.74 -2.49
C GLU A 80 -2.47 5.69 -2.31
N LEU A 81 -2.14 4.55 -1.67
CA LEU A 81 -3.10 3.46 -1.44
C LEU A 81 -4.27 3.87 -0.55
N PHE A 82 -4.01 4.63 0.53
CA PHE A 82 -5.07 5.17 1.38
C PHE A 82 -5.96 6.16 0.62
N ALA A 83 -5.37 7.03 -0.20
CA ALA A 83 -6.12 7.99 -1.01
C ALA A 83 -6.99 7.28 -2.07
N ALA A 84 -6.43 6.31 -2.80
CA ALA A 84 -7.16 5.49 -3.78
C ALA A 84 -8.31 4.72 -3.14
N ALA A 85 -8.12 4.22 -1.92
CA ALA A 85 -9.15 3.55 -1.13
C ALA A 85 -10.22 4.50 -0.53
N GLY A 86 -10.11 5.82 -0.73
CA GLY A 86 -11.00 6.80 -0.12
C GLY A 86 -10.89 6.84 1.42
N LEU A 87 -9.75 6.45 1.97
CA LEU A 87 -9.49 6.36 3.40
C LEU A 87 -8.65 7.55 3.90
N PRO A 88 -8.82 7.98 5.16
CA PRO A 88 -7.93 8.97 5.75
C PRO A 88 -6.51 8.41 5.86
N VAL A 89 -5.52 9.18 5.39
CA VAL A 89 -4.11 8.81 5.46
C VAL A 89 -3.62 8.88 6.92
N PRO A 90 -3.03 7.82 7.49
CA PRO A 90 -2.52 7.84 8.84
C PRO A 90 -1.28 8.74 8.97
N PRO A 91 -1.02 9.35 10.15
CA PRO A 91 0.07 10.32 10.33
C PRO A 91 1.47 9.83 9.91
N GLY A 92 1.75 8.53 10.05
CA GLY A 92 3.03 7.94 9.65
C GLY A 92 3.17 7.66 8.14
N ALA A 93 2.06 7.65 7.40
CA ALA A 93 2.06 7.54 5.95
C ALA A 93 1.91 8.90 5.25
N ALA A 94 1.46 9.94 5.98
CA ALA A 94 1.34 11.27 5.44
C ALA A 94 2.73 11.78 5.00
N VAL A 95 2.91 11.95 3.69
CA VAL A 95 4.09 12.66 3.16
C VAL A 95 3.89 14.13 3.49
N THR A 96 4.62 14.61 4.49
CA THR A 96 4.71 16.05 4.73
C THR A 96 5.54 16.64 3.60
N ASP A 97 4.89 17.26 2.61
CA ASP A 97 5.51 18.27 1.76
C ASP A 97 5.79 19.51 2.62
N GLU A 98 6.74 19.42 3.55
CA GLU A 98 7.29 20.59 4.24
C GLU A 98 8.63 20.96 3.56
N ALA A 99 8.55 21.23 2.26
CA ALA A 99 9.62 21.86 1.51
C ALA A 99 9.09 23.07 0.71
N ALA A 100 8.25 23.90 1.34
CA ALA A 100 8.04 25.26 0.84
C ALA A 100 9.27 26.11 1.20
N PRO A 101 10.02 26.68 0.23
CA PRO A 101 11.13 27.55 0.53
C PRO A 101 10.59 28.80 1.25
N ARG A 102 11.03 29.00 2.49
CA ARG A 102 10.86 30.29 3.18
C ARG A 102 11.65 31.31 2.37
N ILE A 103 10.94 32.08 1.54
CA ILE A 103 11.48 33.26 0.87
C ILE A 103 12.16 34.09 1.97
N THR A 104 13.49 34.16 1.92
CA THR A 104 14.24 35.12 2.74
C THR A 104 13.87 36.48 2.23
N ASP A 105 13.01 37.18 2.98
CA ASP A 105 12.71 38.59 2.79
C ASP A 105 14.04 39.34 2.70
N GLY A 106 14.37 39.76 1.48
CA GLY A 106 15.52 40.58 1.19
C GLY A 106 15.30 41.96 1.78
N ARG A 107 15.47 42.10 3.09
CA ARG A 107 15.58 43.41 3.73
C ARG A 107 17.03 43.88 3.61
N ALA A 108 17.39 44.35 2.43
CA ALA A 108 18.42 45.37 2.31
C ALA A 108 17.76 46.72 2.59
N SER A 109 18.16 47.37 3.68
CA SER A 109 17.92 48.79 3.94
C SER A 109 18.99 49.28 4.92
N PRO A 110 19.47 50.53 4.83
CA PRO A 110 19.54 51.46 3.70
C PRO A 110 20.95 51.57 3.10
#